data_AF-A0A2E4YVC3-F1
#
_entry.id   AF-A0A2E4YVC3-F1
#
_cell.length_a   1.000
_cell.length_b   1.000
_cell.length_c   1.000
_cell.angle_alpha   90.00
_cell.angle_beta   90.00
_cell.angle_gamma   90.00
#
_symmetry.space_group_name_H-M   'P 1'
#
loop_
_entity.id
_entity.type
_entity.pdbx_description
1 polymer ?
#
loop_
_entity_poly.entity_id
_entity_poly.type
_entity_poly.pdbx_seq_one_letter_code
_entity_poly.pdbx_strand_id
1 'polypeptide(L)'
;MISIVEAILALKSDAQVSTANEDINKIIWHDGNPTNITIKQITDKQAELQTAYDNNKYQRDRAVAYPSIKDQLDDIYHNGIDGWKTTIKAVKDKYPK
;
A
#
# COMPACT_ATOMS: atom_id res chain seq x y z
N MET A 1 -2.05 -7.98 -4.08
CA MET A 1 -2.39 -7.89 -5.50
C MET A 1 -3.51 -6.87 -5.60
N ILE A 2 -3.29 -5.81 -6.36
CA ILE A 2 -4.33 -4.81 -6.64
C ILE A 2 -5.36 -5.44 -7.57
N SER A 3 -6.63 -5.42 -7.18
CA SER A 3 -7.75 -5.95 -7.98
C SER A 3 -8.03 -5.09 -9.22
N ILE A 4 -8.72 -5.67 -10.19
CA ILE A 4 -9.17 -4.97 -11.39
C ILE A 4 -10.10 -3.81 -11.02
N VAL A 5 -11.02 -4.02 -10.07
CA VAL A 5 -11.95 -2.96 -9.62
C VAL A 5 -11.19 -1.81 -8.98
N GLU A 6 -10.22 -2.09 -8.10
CA GLU A 6 -9.39 -1.04 -7.49
C GLU A 6 -8.62 -0.24 -8.54
N ALA A 7 -8.05 -0.89 -9.54
CA ALA A 7 -7.35 -0.20 -10.62
C ALA A 7 -8.29 0.66 -11.48
N ILE A 8 -9.50 0.18 -11.78
CA ILE A 8 -10.52 0.94 -12.51
C ILE A 8 -10.97 2.16 -11.70
N LEU A 9 -11.25 1.99 -10.40
CA LEU A 9 -11.62 3.09 -9.52
C LEU A 9 -10.49 4.12 -9.35
N ALA A 10 -9.23 3.70 -9.43
CA ALA A 10 -8.10 4.63 -9.46
C ALA A 10 -7.99 5.42 -10.77
N LEU A 11 -8.52 4.90 -11.88
CA LEU A 11 -8.59 5.61 -13.17
C LEU A 11 -9.82 6.52 -13.26
N LYS A 12 -10.95 6.08 -12.72
CA LYS A 12 -12.22 6.81 -12.63
C LYS A 12 -12.94 6.43 -11.34
N SER A 13 -12.95 7.33 -10.36
CA SER A 13 -13.39 7.07 -8.98
C SER A 13 -14.87 6.72 -8.82
N ASP A 14 -15.71 7.12 -9.78
CA ASP A 14 -17.15 6.87 -9.83
C ASP A 14 -17.55 5.81 -10.88
N ALA A 15 -16.58 5.06 -11.42
CA ALA A 15 -16.85 3.97 -12.35
C ALA A 15 -17.74 2.91 -11.71
N GLN A 16 -18.76 2.48 -12.44
CA GLN A 16 -19.66 1.41 -11.98
C GLN A 16 -19.30 0.12 -12.69
N VAL A 17 -18.60 -0.77 -12.00
CA VAL A 17 -18.00 -1.96 -12.61
C VAL A 17 -18.08 -3.17 -11.68
N SER A 18 -18.19 -4.36 -12.28
CA SER A 18 -17.99 -5.63 -11.60
C SER A 18 -17.14 -6.56 -12.44
N THR A 19 -16.43 -7.50 -11.81
CA THR A 19 -15.60 -8.51 -12.48
C THR A 19 -15.95 -9.88 -11.92
N ALA A 20 -15.79 -10.92 -12.73
CA ALA A 20 -15.90 -12.30 -12.28
C ALA A 20 -14.51 -12.91 -12.13
N ASN A 21 -14.19 -13.42 -10.93
CA ASN A 21 -12.93 -14.13 -10.63
C ASN A 21 -11.65 -13.34 -10.97
N GLU A 22 -11.66 -12.01 -10.90
CA GLU A 22 -10.52 -11.16 -11.29
C GLU A 22 -10.02 -11.43 -12.73
N ASP A 23 -10.93 -11.83 -13.63
CA ASP A 23 -10.62 -12.04 -15.04
C ASP A 23 -10.80 -10.73 -15.83
N ILE A 24 -9.67 -10.21 -16.35
CA ILE A 24 -9.60 -8.95 -17.11
C ILE A 24 -10.46 -8.98 -18.38
N ASN A 25 -10.83 -10.17 -18.88
CA ASN A 25 -11.69 -10.32 -20.04
C ASN A 25 -13.19 -10.42 -19.67
N LYS A 26 -13.53 -10.44 -18.37
CA LYS A 26 -14.91 -10.58 -17.85
C LYS A 26 -15.31 -9.37 -16.99
N ILE A 27 -15.03 -8.18 -17.52
CA ILE A 27 -15.43 -6.92 -16.91
C ILE A 27 -16.84 -6.55 -17.40
N ILE A 28 -17.75 -6.27 -16.46
CA ILE A 28 -19.09 -5.76 -16.75
C ILE A 28 -19.14 -4.30 -16.33
N TRP A 29 -19.37 -3.42 -17.31
CA TRP A 29 -19.51 -1.97 -17.10
C TRP A 29 -20.99 -1.62 -16.98
N HIS A 30 -21.39 -1.11 -15.82
CA HIS A 30 -22.78 -0.68 -15.55
C HIS A 30 -23.04 0.77 -15.97
N ASP A 31 -21.98 1.59 -16.05
CA ASP A 31 -22.02 2.97 -16.54
C ASP A 31 -21.71 3.11 -18.04
N GLY A 32 -21.48 1.99 -18.73
CA GLY A 32 -21.11 1.95 -20.14
C GLY A 32 -19.67 2.35 -20.44
N ASN A 33 -18.78 2.46 -19.43
CA ASN A 33 -17.38 2.87 -19.59
C ASN A 33 -17.22 4.21 -20.36
N PRO A 34 -17.77 5.32 -19.85
CA PRO A 34 -17.86 6.58 -20.60
C PRO A 34 -16.49 7.19 -20.94
N THR A 35 -15.44 6.81 -20.20
CA THR A 35 -14.05 7.25 -20.42
C THR A 35 -13.24 6.30 -21.31
N ASN A 36 -13.87 5.27 -21.88
CA ASN A 36 -13.22 4.26 -22.72
C ASN A 36 -11.97 3.65 -22.08
N ILE A 37 -12.04 3.31 -20.79
CA ILE A 37 -10.95 2.63 -20.08
C ILE A 37 -10.63 1.32 -20.79
N THR A 38 -9.36 1.17 -21.16
CA THR A 38 -8.83 0.00 -21.86
C THR A 38 -8.23 -1.01 -20.89
N ILE A 39 -8.14 -2.27 -21.33
CA ILE A 39 -7.43 -3.33 -20.58
C ILE A 39 -6.00 -2.91 -20.25
N LYS A 40 -5.29 -2.29 -21.20
CA LYS A 40 -3.90 -1.85 -20.99
C LYS A 40 -3.81 -0.83 -19.85
N GLN A 41 -4.71 0.16 -19.80
CA GLN A 41 -4.72 1.14 -18.71
C GLN A 41 -4.97 0.49 -17.36
N ILE A 42 -5.86 -0.52 -17.30
CA ILE A 42 -6.13 -1.27 -16.07
C ILE A 42 -4.86 -2.01 -15.62
N THR A 43 -4.22 -2.77 -16.51
CA THR A 43 -3.01 -3.53 -16.16
C THR A 43 -1.83 -2.63 -15.81
N ASP A 44 -1.65 -1.52 -16.53
CA ASP A 44 -0.62 -0.52 -16.21
C ASP A 44 -0.87 0.07 -14.82
N LYS A 45 -2.14 0.40 -14.50
CA LYS A 45 -2.50 0.95 -13.19
C LYS A 45 -2.35 -0.07 -12.06
N GLN A 46 -2.69 -1.34 -12.28
CA GLN A 46 -2.42 -2.41 -11.32
C GLN A 46 -0.92 -2.52 -11.02
N ALA A 47 -0.07 -2.49 -12.06
CA ALA A 47 1.39 -2.54 -11.90
C ALA A 47 1.94 -1.32 -11.16
N GLU A 48 1.45 -0.12 -11.47
CA GLU A 48 1.81 1.12 -10.77
C GLU A 48 1.45 1.04 -9.28
N LEU A 49 0.20 0.69 -8.97
CA LEU A 49 -0.29 0.61 -7.60
C LEU A 49 0.39 -0.52 -6.81
N GLN A 50 0.68 -1.65 -7.45
CA GLN A 50 1.41 -2.75 -6.84
C GLN A 50 2.86 -2.33 -6.54
N THR A 51 3.52 -1.67 -7.48
CA THR A 51 4.87 -1.10 -7.28
C THR A 51 4.88 -0.11 -6.13
N ALA A 52 3.90 0.80 -6.06
CA ALA A 52 3.77 1.75 -4.96
C ALA A 52 3.52 1.04 -3.61
N TYR A 53 2.69 0.00 -3.59
CA TYR A 53 2.45 -0.79 -2.38
C TYR A 53 3.73 -1.49 -1.92
N ASP A 54 4.48 -2.10 -2.83
CA ASP A 54 5.70 -2.86 -2.53
C ASP A 54 6.85 -1.95 -2.11
N ASN A 55 7.05 -0.82 -2.79
CA ASN A 55 8.05 0.20 -2.42
C ASN A 55 7.80 0.76 -1.01
N ASN A 56 6.54 0.79 -0.56
CA ASN A 56 6.18 1.26 0.77
C ASN A 56 6.10 0.14 1.83
N LYS A 57 6.53 -1.09 1.52
CA LYS A 57 6.49 -2.21 2.48
C LYS A 57 7.23 -1.91 3.77
N TYR A 58 8.39 -1.26 3.70
CA TYR A 58 9.18 -0.92 4.89
C TYR A 58 8.40 -0.06 5.89
N GLN A 59 7.48 0.80 5.43
CA GLN A 59 6.69 1.66 6.31
C GLN A 59 5.73 0.81 7.16
N ARG A 60 5.05 -0.14 6.51
CA ARG A 60 4.13 -1.07 7.17
C ARG A 60 4.87 -1.99 8.13
N ASP A 61 5.99 -2.56 7.70
CA ASP A 61 6.79 -3.44 8.54
C ASP A 61 7.33 -2.71 9.78
N ARG A 62 7.83 -1.47 9.62
CA ARG A 62 8.29 -0.65 10.75
C ARG A 62 7.16 -0.25 11.68
N ALA A 63 5.99 0.11 11.15
CA ALA A 63 4.84 0.47 11.99
C ALA A 63 4.43 -0.67 12.94
N VAL A 64 4.54 -1.93 12.49
CA VAL A 64 4.29 -3.11 13.31
C VAL A 64 5.45 -3.39 14.27
N ALA A 65 6.69 -3.15 13.84
CA ALA A 65 7.88 -3.51 14.60
C ALA A 65 8.35 -2.45 15.60
N TYR A 66 7.90 -1.20 15.48
CA TYR A 66 8.27 -0.17 16.45
C TYR A 66 7.71 -0.51 17.84
N PRO A 67 8.48 -0.24 18.91
CA PRO A 67 7.94 -0.30 20.26
C PRO A 67 6.75 0.64 20.41
N SER A 68 5.88 0.36 21.37
CA SER A 68 4.76 1.25 21.65
C SER A 68 5.28 2.65 22.04
N ILE A 69 4.45 3.68 21.90
CA ILE A 69 4.84 5.04 22.32
C ILE A 69 5.21 5.07 23.81
N LYS A 70 4.52 4.28 24.66
CA LYS A 70 4.86 4.16 26.08
C LYS A 70 6.28 3.62 26.27
N ASP A 71 6.63 2.53 25.59
CA ASP A 71 7.96 1.92 25.71
C ASP A 71 9.05 2.84 25.17
N GLN A 72 8.75 3.61 24.11
CA GLN A 72 9.69 4.60 23.58
C GLN A 72 9.93 5.75 24.57
N LEU A 73 8.89 6.25 25.24
CA LEU A 73 9.04 7.30 26.26
C LEU A 73 9.79 6.78 27.49
N ASP A 74 9.53 5.53 27.89
CA ASP A 74 10.22 4.85 28.98
C ASP A 74 11.71 4.63 28.67
N ASP A 75 12.03 4.19 27.44
CA ASP A 75 13.40 4.03 26.95
C ASP A 75 14.14 5.38 26.91
N ILE A 76 13.47 6.45 26.50
CA ILE A 76 14.04 7.81 26.56
C ILE A 76 14.33 8.22 28.01
N TYR A 77 13.42 7.92 28.95
CA TYR A 77 13.58 8.30 30.35
C TYR A 77 14.75 7.54 31.01
N HIS A 78 14.88 6.25 30.75
CA HIS A 78 15.87 5.39 31.40
C HIS A 78 17.24 5.36 30.69
N ASN A 79 17.26 5.34 29.36
CA ASN A 79 18.48 5.17 28.55
C ASN A 79 18.88 6.43 27.78
N GLY A 80 18.09 7.50 27.89
CA GLY A 80 18.32 8.74 27.18
C GLY A 80 18.08 8.64 25.67
N ILE A 81 18.30 9.75 24.97
CA ILE A 81 18.06 9.85 23.53
C ILE A 81 18.95 8.89 22.73
N ASP A 82 20.19 8.64 23.16
CA ASP A 82 21.12 7.78 22.43
C ASP A 82 20.75 6.29 22.55
N GLY A 83 20.29 5.86 23.73
CA GLY A 83 19.71 4.53 23.93
C GLY A 83 18.46 4.32 23.06
N TRP A 84 17.52 5.26 23.12
CA TRP A 84 16.31 5.24 22.29
C TRP A 84 16.62 5.20 20.77
N LYS A 85 17.59 6.00 20.31
CA LYS A 85 18.03 5.97 18.89
C LYS A 85 18.57 4.60 18.49
N THR A 86 19.21 3.87 19.40
CA THR A 86 19.75 2.53 19.15
C THR A 86 18.60 1.54 18.95
N THR A 87 17.57 1.58 19.81
CA THR A 87 16.33 0.79 19.68
C THR A 87 15.64 1.05 18.34
N ILE A 88 15.45 2.32 17.97
CA ILE A 88 14.83 2.71 16.70
C ILE A 88 15.69 2.31 15.49
N LYS A 89 17.01 2.44 15.59
CA LYS A 89 17.94 2.04 14.52
C LYS A 89 17.86 0.55 14.24
N ALA A 90 17.77 -0.30 15.24
CA ALA A 90 17.62 -1.75 15.05
C ALA A 90 16.38 -2.10 14.20
N VAL A 91 15.24 -1.43 14.44
CA VAL A 91 14.03 -1.60 13.61
C VAL A 91 14.26 -1.12 12.18
N LYS A 92 14.92 0.02 11.99
CA LYS A 92 15.18 0.58 10.65
C LYS A 92 16.18 -0.22 9.84
N ASP A 93 17.17 -0.82 10.49
CA ASP A 93 18.17 -1.69 9.86
C ASP A 93 17.53 -3.03 9.45
N LYS A 94 16.59 -3.56 10.26
CA LYS A 94 15.80 -4.76 9.92
C LYS A 94 14.88 -4.55 8.72
N TYR A 95 14.34 -3.34 8.56
CA TYR A 95 13.42 -2.98 7.48
C TYR A 95 13.95 -1.74 6.74
N PRO A 96 14.95 -1.88 5.85
CA PRO A 96 15.55 -0.74 5.16
C PRO A 96 14.56 -0.01 4.23
N LYS A 97 14.89 1.23 3.89
CA LYS A 97 14.15 1.98 2.87
C LYS A 97 14.55 1.54 1.48
#